data_AF-A0AAU7D156-F1
#
_entry.id   AF-A0AAU7D156-F1
#
_cell.length_a   1.000
_cell.length_b   1.000
_cell.length_c   1.000
_cell.angle_alpha   90.00
_cell.angle_beta   90.00
_cell.angle_gamma   90.00
#
_symmetry.space_group_name_H-M   'P 1'
#
loop_
_entity.id
_entity.type
_entity.pdbx_description
1 polymer ?
#
loop_
_entity_poly.entity_id
_entity_poly.type
_entity_poly.pdbx_seq_one_letter_code
_entity_poly.pdbx_strand_id
1 'polypeptide(L)'
;MKRLLPSLIVATLLFAPAFHAVAQQATASADGGRMSTPEAQSPEKNQQEKDENDEYRHSPAVRALGAKLGMNAEQAATAFTVANFIVLAILVGWFLLKTLPKTFRDRNTAIQKHLVDARTATEEASARLNSVESRLGKLDEQIAAMRAQAEKDSALDEQRIKASVEEEKQKILRAAEQEISAATVTARKQLQQYAADLAIEQAARKLVVTAETDRLLVQGFARRLTGEDSKGGEN
;
A
#
# COMPACT_ATOMS: atom_id res chain seq x y z
N MET A 1 -15.95 22.12 26.86
CA MET A 1 -16.82 21.69 27.99
C MET A 1 -17.23 20.25 27.68
N LYS A 2 -17.02 19.18 28.45
CA LYS A 2 -16.88 18.90 29.91
C LYS A 2 -15.91 17.69 30.01
N ARG A 3 -14.82 17.70 30.77
CA ARG A 3 -14.63 17.58 32.23
C ARG A 3 -14.90 16.17 32.82
N LEU A 4 -13.80 15.60 33.36
CA LEU A 4 -13.62 14.83 34.62
C LEU A 4 -13.60 13.28 34.60
N LEU A 5 -12.37 12.74 34.76
CA LEU A 5 -11.81 11.74 35.73
C LEU A 5 -12.71 11.27 36.92
N PRO A 6 -12.35 10.26 37.78
CA PRO A 6 -11.16 9.35 37.83
C PRO A 6 -11.42 7.86 38.31
N SER A 7 -10.32 7.08 38.40
CA SER A 7 -10.00 6.06 39.46
C SER A 7 -10.33 4.58 39.23
N LEU A 8 -9.32 3.69 39.19
CA LEU A 8 -8.83 2.89 40.35
C LEU A 8 -7.98 1.66 39.91
N ILE A 9 -6.67 1.72 40.21
CA ILE A 9 -5.72 0.74 40.80
C ILE A 9 -5.81 -0.78 40.44
N VAL A 10 -4.62 -1.38 40.20
CA VAL A 10 -4.09 -2.71 40.66
C VAL A 10 -3.10 -3.20 39.58
N ALA A 11 -1.79 -2.98 39.71
CA ALA A 11 -0.81 -3.79 40.43
C ALA A 11 -0.54 -5.19 39.81
N THR A 12 0.53 -5.29 39.00
CA THR A 12 1.33 -6.52 38.84
C THR A 12 2.80 -6.19 38.55
N LEU A 13 3.63 -6.50 39.55
CA LEU A 13 5.09 -6.64 39.57
C LEU A 13 5.58 -7.65 38.49
N LEU A 14 6.65 -7.33 37.73
CA LEU A 14 8.06 -7.72 37.95
C LEU A 14 8.36 -9.23 37.93
N PHE A 15 9.09 -9.71 36.91
CA PHE A 15 10.28 -10.56 37.08
C PHE A 15 11.14 -10.70 35.78
N ALA A 16 12.29 -10.02 35.79
CA ALA A 16 13.68 -10.31 35.33
C ALA A 16 14.00 -11.41 34.25
N PRO A 17 15.20 -11.42 33.60
CA PRO A 17 16.43 -10.70 33.97
C PRO A 17 17.20 -9.98 32.85
N ALA A 18 17.91 -8.93 33.29
CA ALA A 18 19.06 -8.35 32.61
C ALA A 18 20.34 -9.09 33.05
N PHE A 19 21.23 -9.39 32.09
CA PHE A 19 22.66 -9.49 32.34
C PHE A 19 23.33 -8.31 31.62
N HIS A 20 23.80 -7.33 32.38
CA HIS A 20 24.80 -6.37 31.93
C HIS A 20 25.87 -6.31 33.02
N ALA A 21 27.10 -6.58 32.59
CA ALA A 21 28.31 -6.47 33.37
C ALA A 21 28.64 -4.98 33.58
N VAL A 22 28.93 -4.60 34.82
CA VAL A 22 29.61 -3.35 35.14
C VAL A 22 30.70 -3.65 36.16
N ALA A 23 31.93 -3.34 35.75
CA ALA A 23 33.07 -3.13 36.62
C ALA A 23 33.12 -1.63 36.93
N GLN A 24 33.15 -1.23 38.21
CA GLN A 24 33.85 -0.01 38.62
C GLN A 24 34.08 0.04 40.14
N GLN A 25 35.32 -0.24 40.51
CA GLN A 25 36.26 0.56 41.33
C GLN A 25 35.81 1.26 42.64
N ALA A 26 36.60 0.97 43.66
CA ALA A 26 36.60 1.53 45.01
C ALA A 26 37.14 2.96 45.12
N THR A 27 36.68 3.71 46.13
CA THR A 27 37.44 4.73 46.87
C THR A 27 36.96 4.82 48.33
N ALA A 28 37.86 5.29 49.18
CA ALA A 28 37.93 5.08 50.62
C ALA A 28 37.51 6.30 51.47
N SER A 29 37.61 6.09 52.80
CA SER A 29 37.77 7.07 53.91
C SER A 29 36.46 7.54 54.56
N ALA A 30 36.11 7.20 55.81
CA ALA A 30 36.76 7.33 57.13
C ALA A 30 36.22 8.54 57.92
N ASP A 31 35.66 8.25 59.11
CA ASP A 31 36.06 8.81 60.42
C ASP A 31 34.96 9.43 61.33
N GLY A 32 35.11 9.13 62.63
CA GLY A 32 34.55 9.82 63.80
C GLY A 32 33.18 9.32 64.32
N GLY A 33 33.02 8.70 65.49
CA GLY A 33 33.90 8.48 66.63
C GLY A 33 33.10 8.62 67.95
N ARG A 34 33.29 7.66 68.88
CA ARG A 34 33.24 7.75 70.38
C ARG A 34 32.84 6.39 70.96
N MET A 35 33.77 5.57 71.45
CA MET A 35 34.55 5.65 72.71
C MET A 35 33.89 4.85 73.83
N SER A 36 34.53 3.75 74.24
CA SER A 36 34.99 3.45 75.62
C SER A 36 35.20 1.95 75.82
N THR A 37 36.46 1.53 76.00
CA THR A 37 36.87 0.32 76.74
C THR A 37 36.98 0.70 78.24
N PRO A 38 36.86 -0.23 79.22
CA PRO A 38 37.96 -1.17 79.50
C PRO A 38 37.56 -2.59 79.96
N GLU A 39 38.55 -3.47 79.80
CA GLU A 39 38.81 -4.82 80.32
C GLU A 39 37.96 -5.41 81.47
N ALA A 40 37.67 -6.72 81.35
CA ALA A 40 37.95 -7.69 82.42
C ALA A 40 38.17 -9.10 81.82
N GLN A 41 39.20 -9.78 82.31
CA GLN A 41 39.66 -11.11 81.89
C GLN A 41 38.68 -12.25 82.22
N SER A 42 38.77 -13.29 81.39
CA SER A 42 38.31 -14.71 81.40
C SER A 42 38.10 -15.40 82.76
N PRO A 43 37.46 -16.59 82.90
CA PRO A 43 37.28 -17.66 81.88
C PRO A 43 35.96 -18.48 81.96
N GLU A 44 35.93 -19.59 81.20
CA GLU A 44 35.12 -20.82 81.35
C GLU A 44 33.93 -21.09 80.39
N LYS A 45 34.08 -22.28 79.77
CA LYS A 45 33.08 -23.32 79.48
C LYS A 45 32.19 -23.20 78.24
N ASN A 46 32.50 -24.10 77.29
CA ASN A 46 31.58 -24.97 76.55
C ASN A 46 30.11 -24.57 76.64
N GLN A 47 29.66 -23.75 75.68
CA GLN A 47 28.27 -23.79 75.27
C GLN A 47 28.19 -24.70 74.06
N GLN A 48 27.89 -25.97 74.36
CA GLN A 48 27.32 -26.89 73.39
C GLN A 48 26.10 -26.23 72.76
N GLU A 49 26.14 -26.05 71.45
CA GLU A 49 24.94 -25.88 70.63
C GLU A 49 23.99 -27.02 71.00
N LYS A 50 22.84 -26.68 71.57
CA LYS A 50 21.75 -27.64 71.74
C LYS A 50 21.22 -27.93 70.35
N ASP A 51 21.56 -29.10 69.84
CA ASP A 51 21.08 -29.63 68.57
C ASP A 51 19.55 -29.81 68.68
N GLU A 52 18.80 -28.90 68.06
CA GLU A 52 17.32 -28.87 68.05
C GLU A 52 16.71 -30.19 67.54
N ASN A 53 17.51 -31.01 66.86
CA ASN A 53 17.13 -32.34 66.38
C ASN A 53 17.03 -33.41 67.47
N ASP A 54 17.70 -33.28 68.62
CA ASP A 54 17.69 -34.31 69.66
C ASP A 54 16.34 -34.43 70.38
N GLU A 55 15.54 -33.36 70.38
CA GLU A 55 14.21 -33.34 70.99
C GLU A 55 13.19 -34.16 70.17
N TYR A 56 13.28 -34.13 68.83
CA TYR A 56 12.42 -34.92 67.94
C TYR A 56 12.74 -36.43 67.99
N ARG A 57 14.00 -36.79 68.26
CA ARG A 57 14.47 -38.19 68.41
C ARG A 57 13.95 -38.85 69.69
N HIS A 58 13.33 -38.07 70.58
CA HIS A 58 12.89 -38.51 71.90
C HIS A 58 11.41 -38.27 72.18
N SER A 59 10.60 -38.03 71.15
CA SER A 59 9.15 -37.91 71.33
C SER A 59 8.56 -39.15 72.02
N PRO A 60 7.54 -38.98 72.88
CA PRO A 60 6.94 -40.08 73.64
C PRO A 60 6.38 -41.20 72.74
N ALA A 61 6.00 -40.88 71.50
CA ALA A 61 5.59 -41.86 70.50
C ALA A 61 6.77 -42.73 70.00
N VAL A 62 7.95 -42.15 69.78
CA VAL A 62 9.16 -42.86 69.31
C VAL A 62 9.76 -43.72 70.43
N ARG A 63 9.76 -43.21 71.67
CA ARG A 63 10.19 -43.98 72.86
C ARG A 63 9.24 -45.13 73.21
N ALA A 64 7.92 -44.93 73.10
CA ALA A 64 6.94 -46.00 73.35
C ALA A 64 7.01 -47.14 72.32
N LEU A 65 7.31 -46.81 71.05
CA LEU A 65 7.50 -47.81 69.99
C LEU A 65 8.80 -48.60 70.19
N GLY A 66 9.89 -47.94 70.58
CA GLY A 66 11.18 -48.58 70.86
C GLY A 66 11.17 -49.50 72.09
N ALA A 67 10.46 -49.11 73.15
CA ALA A 67 10.34 -49.90 74.37
C ALA A 67 9.56 -51.21 74.17
N LYS A 68 8.61 -51.26 73.23
CA LYS A 68 7.78 -52.44 72.97
C LYS A 68 8.44 -53.47 72.05
N LEU A 69 9.52 -53.08 71.35
CA LEU A 69 10.21 -53.92 70.35
C LEU A 69 11.65 -54.32 70.76
N GLY A 70 12.14 -53.85 71.92
CA GLY A 70 13.44 -54.26 72.46
C GLY A 70 14.67 -53.72 71.69
N MET A 71 14.58 -52.53 71.10
CA MET A 71 15.69 -51.91 70.35
C MET A 71 16.04 -50.51 70.87
N ASN A 72 17.34 -50.18 70.86
CA ASN A 72 17.91 -48.92 71.35
C ASN A 72 17.26 -47.69 70.68
N ALA A 73 16.94 -46.64 71.45
CA ALA A 73 16.16 -45.48 71.01
C ALA A 73 16.72 -44.77 69.76
N GLU A 74 18.03 -44.84 69.50
CA GLU A 74 18.65 -44.30 68.28
C GLU A 74 18.36 -45.12 67.02
N GLN A 75 18.22 -46.44 67.13
CA GLN A 75 17.87 -47.32 66.01
C GLN A 75 16.40 -47.16 65.62
N ALA A 76 15.52 -46.96 66.60
CA ALA A 76 14.11 -46.67 66.34
C ALA A 76 13.92 -45.31 65.66
N ALA A 77 14.67 -44.28 66.08
CA ALA A 77 14.64 -42.95 65.46
C ALA A 77 15.13 -42.99 64.00
N THR A 78 16.26 -43.65 63.74
CA THR A 78 16.78 -43.81 62.37
C THR A 78 15.87 -44.66 61.50
N ALA A 79 15.32 -45.76 62.00
CA ALA A 79 14.33 -46.58 61.29
C ALA A 79 13.06 -45.79 60.95
N PHE A 80 12.58 -44.94 61.86
CA PHE A 80 11.41 -44.09 61.61
C PHE A 80 11.70 -43.01 60.55
N THR A 81 12.86 -42.37 60.59
CA THR A 81 13.28 -41.39 59.56
C THR A 81 13.43 -42.04 58.20
N VAL A 82 14.04 -43.23 58.12
CA VAL A 82 14.19 -43.98 56.86
C VAL A 82 12.82 -44.43 56.35
N ALA A 83 11.93 -44.92 57.22
CA ALA A 83 10.58 -45.29 56.84
C ALA A 83 9.78 -44.08 56.31
N ASN A 84 9.87 -42.92 56.96
CA ASN A 84 9.23 -41.68 56.50
C ASN A 84 9.77 -41.25 55.12
N PHE A 85 11.09 -41.32 54.93
CA PHE A 85 11.72 -41.02 53.63
C PHE A 85 11.26 -41.99 52.54
N ILE A 86 11.16 -43.29 52.83
CA ILE A 86 10.65 -44.29 51.88
C ILE A 86 9.20 -44.00 51.52
N VAL A 87 8.34 -43.69 52.49
CA VAL A 87 6.94 -43.32 52.23
C VAL A 87 6.86 -42.05 51.36
N LEU A 88 7.66 -41.03 51.66
CA LEU A 88 7.74 -39.81 50.86
C LEU A 88 8.26 -40.10 49.44
N ALA A 89 9.32 -40.91 49.30
CA ALA A 89 9.91 -41.28 48.03
C ALA A 89 8.94 -42.09 47.16
N ILE A 90 8.15 -42.99 47.75
CA ILE A 90 7.09 -43.73 47.06
C ILE A 90 6.00 -42.76 46.60
N LEU A 91 5.57 -41.83 47.45
CA LEU A 91 4.52 -40.86 47.11
C LEU A 91 4.97 -39.93 45.98
N VAL A 92 6.18 -39.38 46.08
CA VAL A 92 6.79 -38.52 45.06
C VAL A 92 7.04 -39.32 43.77
N GLY A 93 7.61 -40.52 43.88
CA GLY A 93 7.85 -41.41 42.75
C GLY A 93 6.56 -41.73 42.00
N TRP A 94 5.50 -42.12 42.70
CA TRP A 94 4.19 -42.37 42.10
C TRP A 94 3.60 -41.13 41.42
N PHE A 95 3.73 -39.95 42.03
CA PHE A 95 3.28 -38.69 41.44
C PHE A 95 4.07 -38.32 40.17
N LEU A 96 5.41 -38.46 40.19
CA LEU A 96 6.29 -38.21 39.04
C LEU A 96 6.02 -39.19 37.90
N LEU A 97 5.91 -40.49 38.18
CA LEU A 97 5.61 -41.51 37.18
C LEU A 97 4.24 -41.27 36.53
N LYS A 98 3.28 -40.70 37.28
CA LYS A 98 1.95 -40.38 36.75
C LYS A 98 1.92 -39.09 35.94
N THR A 99 2.70 -38.07 36.30
CA THR A 99 2.63 -36.72 35.69
C THR A 99 3.62 -36.48 34.55
N LEU A 100 4.87 -36.98 34.65
CA LEU A 100 5.92 -36.81 33.64
C LEU A 100 5.55 -37.34 32.24
N PRO A 101 5.05 -38.59 32.07
CA PRO A 101 4.79 -39.10 30.73
C PRO A 101 3.67 -38.33 30.02
N LYS A 102 2.75 -37.71 30.77
CA LYS A 102 1.69 -36.87 30.19
C LYS A 102 2.27 -35.59 29.60
N THR A 103 3.10 -34.86 30.36
CA THR A 103 3.66 -33.57 29.91
C THR A 103 4.65 -33.72 28.77
N PHE A 104 5.48 -34.77 28.75
CA PHE A 104 6.38 -35.05 27.63
C PHE A 104 5.61 -35.45 26.37
N ARG A 105 4.52 -36.22 26.50
CA ARG A 105 3.69 -36.58 25.36
C ARG A 105 2.98 -35.37 24.78
N ASP A 106 2.40 -34.51 25.62
CA ASP A 106 1.75 -33.27 25.18
C ASP A 106 2.75 -32.36 24.43
N ARG A 107 3.95 -32.16 24.98
CA ARG A 107 5.02 -31.39 24.32
C ARG A 107 5.45 -32.00 22.99
N ASN A 108 5.63 -33.32 22.92
CA ASN A 108 5.99 -33.99 21.68
C ASN A 108 4.90 -33.84 20.62
N THR A 109 3.62 -33.99 21.00
CA THR A 109 2.49 -33.76 20.08
C THR A 109 2.41 -32.31 19.62
N ALA A 110 2.68 -31.35 20.52
CA ALA A 110 2.73 -29.94 20.16
C ALA A 110 3.86 -29.64 19.16
N ILE A 111 5.07 -30.17 19.40
CA ILE A 111 6.22 -30.00 18.49
C ILE A 111 5.92 -30.61 17.13
N GLN A 112 5.38 -31.82 17.09
CA GLN A 112 5.00 -32.47 15.83
C GLN A 112 3.94 -31.64 15.09
N LYS A 113 2.93 -31.15 15.80
CA LYS A 113 1.92 -30.26 15.23
C LYS A 113 2.54 -28.99 14.67
N HIS A 114 3.39 -28.29 15.43
CA HIS A 114 4.05 -27.08 14.97
C HIS A 114 4.95 -27.31 13.76
N LEU A 115 5.60 -28.48 13.67
CA LEU A 115 6.43 -28.83 12.52
C LEU A 115 5.58 -29.08 11.27
N VAL A 116 4.45 -29.77 11.42
CA VAL A 116 3.48 -29.97 10.33
C VAL A 116 2.89 -28.63 9.91
N ASP A 117 2.41 -27.81 10.85
CA ASP A 117 1.84 -26.49 10.59
C ASP A 117 2.87 -25.61 9.86
N ALA A 118 4.13 -25.58 10.31
CA ALA A 118 5.20 -24.83 9.65
C ALA A 118 5.49 -25.33 8.24
N ARG A 119 5.46 -26.64 8.00
CA ARG A 119 5.61 -27.21 6.64
C ARG A 119 4.45 -26.80 5.75
N THR A 120 3.21 -26.95 6.23
CA THR A 120 2.03 -26.56 5.45
C THR A 120 2.00 -25.07 5.14
N ALA A 121 2.38 -24.21 6.09
CA ALA A 121 2.50 -22.77 5.87
C ALA A 121 3.58 -22.44 4.83
N THR A 122 4.69 -23.17 4.84
CA THR A 122 5.76 -23.00 3.84
C THR A 122 5.29 -23.43 2.45
N GLU A 123 4.66 -24.60 2.34
CA GLU A 123 4.10 -25.11 1.09
C GLU A 123 3.05 -24.16 0.51
N GLU A 124 2.15 -23.64 1.36
CA GLU A 124 1.14 -22.66 0.95
C GLU A 124 1.78 -21.34 0.50
N ALA A 125 2.79 -20.84 1.22
CA ALA A 125 3.52 -19.65 0.84
C ALA A 125 4.24 -19.83 -0.52
N SER A 126 4.91 -20.97 -0.74
CA SER A 126 5.54 -21.30 -2.01
C SER A 126 4.52 -21.43 -3.15
N ALA A 127 3.37 -22.06 -2.90
CA ALA A 127 2.30 -22.16 -3.90
C ALA A 127 1.74 -20.78 -4.27
N ARG A 128 1.53 -19.90 -3.29
CA ARG A 128 1.11 -18.51 -3.51
C ARG A 128 2.15 -17.74 -4.30
N LEU A 129 3.44 -17.85 -3.97
CA LEU A 129 4.53 -17.21 -4.69
C LEU A 129 4.55 -17.63 -6.17
N ASN A 130 4.54 -18.94 -6.44
CA ASN A 130 4.51 -19.47 -7.80
C ASN A 130 3.28 -18.97 -8.59
N SER A 131 2.12 -18.86 -7.93
CA SER A 131 0.90 -18.35 -8.56
C SER A 131 1.03 -16.87 -8.93
N VAL A 132 1.70 -16.06 -8.09
CA VAL A 132 1.93 -14.64 -8.32
C VAL A 132 2.96 -14.46 -9.44
N GLU A 133 4.07 -15.19 -9.41
CA GLU A 133 5.08 -15.16 -10.47
C GLU A 133 4.49 -15.55 -11.83
N SER A 134 3.66 -16.60 -11.87
CA SER A 134 2.96 -16.98 -13.11
C SER A 134 2.01 -15.88 -13.61
N ARG A 135 1.29 -15.21 -12.69
CA ARG A 135 0.43 -14.07 -13.06
C ARG A 135 1.25 -12.88 -13.55
N LEU A 136 2.37 -12.56 -12.91
CA LEU A 136 3.26 -11.49 -13.33
C LEU A 136 3.84 -11.76 -14.72
N GLY A 137 4.33 -12.97 -14.99
CA GLY A 137 4.83 -13.34 -16.32
C GLY A 137 3.75 -13.23 -17.40
N LYS A 138 2.50 -13.63 -17.11
CA LYS A 138 1.36 -13.43 -18.02
C LYS A 138 1.01 -11.96 -18.24
N LEU A 139 1.18 -11.11 -17.23
CA LEU A 139 0.94 -9.67 -17.36
C LEU A 139 2.02 -9.03 -18.23
N ASP A 140 3.28 -9.42 -18.08
CA ASP A 140 4.38 -8.93 -18.93
C ASP A 140 4.14 -9.29 -20.40
N GLU A 141 3.70 -10.53 -20.68
CA GLU A 141 3.32 -10.96 -22.04
C GLU A 141 2.14 -10.15 -22.59
N GLN A 142 1.10 -9.92 -21.77
CA GLN A 142 -0.06 -9.10 -22.17
C GLN A 142 0.33 -7.64 -22.42
N ILE A 143 1.24 -7.06 -21.62
CA ILE A 143 1.74 -5.70 -21.81
C ILE A 143 2.54 -5.62 -23.12
N ALA A 144 3.39 -6.61 -23.40
CA ALA A 144 4.13 -6.67 -24.66
C ALA A 144 3.18 -6.77 -25.87
N ALA A 145 2.17 -7.62 -25.79
CA ALA A 145 1.15 -7.75 -26.82
C ALA A 145 0.34 -6.45 -27.01
N MET A 146 -0.05 -5.79 -25.92
CA MET A 146 -0.78 -4.52 -25.95
C MET A 146 0.07 -3.41 -26.59
N ARG A 147 1.36 -3.33 -26.27
CA ARG A 147 2.28 -2.36 -26.88
C ARG A 147 2.45 -2.61 -28.38
N ALA A 148 2.69 -3.85 -28.78
CA ALA A 148 2.83 -4.21 -30.19
C ALA A 148 1.54 -3.89 -30.98
N GLN A 149 0.37 -4.16 -30.39
CA GLN A 149 -0.91 -3.83 -30.99
C GLN A 149 -1.12 -2.32 -31.08
N ALA A 150 -0.82 -1.57 -30.03
CA ALA A 150 -0.92 -0.11 -30.02
C ALA A 150 0.01 0.56 -31.05
N GLU A 151 1.24 0.06 -31.21
CA GLU A 151 2.16 0.54 -32.25
C GLU A 151 1.63 0.29 -33.66
N LYS A 152 1.08 -0.91 -33.90
CA LYS A 152 0.45 -1.25 -35.18
C LYS A 152 -0.77 -0.39 -35.46
N ASP A 153 -1.65 -0.21 -34.48
CA ASP A 153 -2.86 0.60 -34.61
C ASP A 153 -2.51 2.07 -34.81
N SER A 154 -1.51 2.59 -34.09
CA SER A 154 -1.00 3.95 -34.28
C SER A 154 -0.48 4.17 -35.70
N ALA A 155 0.27 3.21 -36.26
CA ALA A 155 0.77 3.32 -37.63
C ALA A 155 -0.36 3.29 -38.68
N LEU A 156 -1.37 2.46 -38.48
CA LEU A 156 -2.55 2.40 -39.35
C LEU A 156 -3.40 3.67 -39.25
N ASP A 157 -3.60 4.18 -38.04
CA ASP A 157 -4.33 5.43 -37.83
C ASP A 157 -3.59 6.62 -38.42
N GLU A 158 -2.26 6.68 -38.29
CA GLU A 158 -1.47 7.72 -38.94
C GLU A 158 -1.65 7.71 -40.46
N GLN A 159 -1.63 6.53 -41.09
CA GLN A 159 -1.87 6.40 -42.53
C GLN A 159 -3.30 6.82 -42.91
N ARG A 160 -4.30 6.40 -42.14
CA ARG A 160 -5.71 6.74 -42.37
C ARG A 160 -5.96 8.24 -42.23
N ILE A 161 -5.41 8.86 -41.19
CA ILE A 161 -5.52 10.31 -40.96
C ILE A 161 -4.82 11.08 -42.07
N LYS A 162 -3.61 10.67 -42.48
CA LYS A 162 -2.90 11.31 -43.59
C LYS A 162 -3.71 11.24 -44.89
N ALA A 163 -4.30 10.08 -45.19
CA ALA A 163 -5.14 9.92 -46.36
C ALA A 163 -6.38 10.82 -46.31
N SER A 164 -7.11 10.83 -45.18
CA SER A 164 -8.31 11.67 -45.03
C SER A 164 -7.97 13.16 -45.09
N VAL A 165 -6.85 13.58 -44.51
CA VAL A 165 -6.38 14.98 -44.55
C VAL A 165 -6.02 15.39 -45.97
N GLU A 166 -5.36 14.55 -46.75
CA GLU A 166 -5.06 14.89 -48.15
C GLU A 166 -6.34 14.96 -48.99
N GLU A 167 -7.30 14.04 -48.81
CA GLU A 167 -8.60 14.11 -49.47
C GLU A 167 -9.38 15.39 -49.12
N GLU A 168 -9.40 15.76 -47.83
CA GLU A 168 -10.07 16.96 -47.35
C GLU A 168 -9.39 18.23 -47.87
N LYS A 169 -8.05 18.26 -47.88
CA LYS A 169 -7.28 19.33 -48.51
C LYS A 169 -7.63 19.49 -49.99
N GLN A 170 -7.69 18.40 -50.76
CA GLN A 170 -8.07 18.46 -52.18
C GLN A 170 -9.50 18.98 -52.36
N LYS A 171 -10.42 18.58 -51.48
CA LYS A 171 -11.80 19.09 -51.49
C LYS A 171 -11.86 20.59 -51.20
N ILE A 172 -11.11 21.07 -50.21
CA ILE A 172 -11.02 22.49 -49.87
C ILE A 172 -10.44 23.29 -51.04
N LEU A 173 -9.36 22.81 -51.67
CA LEU A 173 -8.76 23.47 -52.82
C LEU A 173 -9.75 23.60 -53.98
N ARG A 174 -10.46 22.51 -54.34
CA ARG A 174 -11.49 22.56 -55.39
C ARG A 174 -12.63 23.51 -55.06
N ALA A 175 -13.09 23.52 -53.80
CA ALA A 175 -14.15 24.43 -53.37
C ALA A 175 -13.67 25.90 -53.45
N ALA A 176 -12.45 26.19 -53.00
CA ALA A 176 -11.86 27.52 -53.08
C ALA A 176 -11.65 27.97 -54.53
N GLU A 177 -11.16 27.11 -55.42
CA GLU A 177 -11.03 27.40 -56.86
C GLU A 177 -12.39 27.72 -57.50
N GLN A 178 -13.43 26.94 -57.18
CA GLN A 178 -14.79 27.20 -57.64
C GLN A 178 -15.31 28.54 -57.13
N GLU A 179 -15.13 28.85 -55.84
CA GLU A 179 -15.56 30.10 -55.24
C GLU A 179 -14.83 31.31 -55.84
N ILE A 180 -13.51 31.22 -56.01
CA ILE A 180 -12.70 32.25 -56.66
C ILE A 180 -13.18 32.46 -58.11
N SER A 181 -13.44 31.40 -58.85
CA SER A 181 -13.91 31.51 -60.23
C SER A 181 -15.28 32.21 -60.32
N ALA A 182 -16.22 31.85 -59.44
CA ALA A 182 -17.55 32.44 -59.38
C ALA A 182 -17.49 33.92 -58.95
N ALA A 183 -16.67 34.24 -57.95
CA ALA A 183 -16.42 35.61 -57.50
C ALA A 183 -15.77 36.44 -58.62
N THR A 184 -14.82 35.87 -59.36
CA THR A 184 -14.14 36.55 -60.49
C THR A 184 -15.10 36.87 -61.61
N VAL A 185 -15.97 35.93 -61.99
CA VAL A 185 -17.01 36.16 -63.02
C VAL A 185 -17.97 37.26 -62.56
N THR A 186 -18.38 37.22 -61.30
CA THR A 186 -19.27 38.25 -60.72
C THR A 186 -18.62 39.63 -60.72
N ALA A 187 -17.36 39.73 -60.26
CA ALA A 187 -16.60 40.97 -60.25
C ALA A 187 -16.39 41.53 -61.67
N ARG A 188 -16.08 40.68 -62.66
CA ARG A 188 -15.97 41.08 -64.06
C ARG A 188 -17.28 41.65 -64.59
N LYS A 189 -18.41 40.99 -64.31
CA LYS A 189 -19.73 41.47 -64.70
C LYS A 189 -20.05 42.83 -64.07
N GLN A 190 -19.75 43.01 -62.80
CA GLN A 190 -19.93 44.29 -62.10
C GLN A 190 -19.07 45.41 -62.71
N LEU A 191 -17.81 45.13 -63.04
CA LEU A 191 -16.93 46.10 -63.71
C LEU A 191 -17.45 46.46 -65.10
N GLN A 192 -17.96 45.49 -65.87
CA GLN A 192 -18.53 45.75 -67.19
C GLN A 192 -19.79 46.62 -67.11
N GLN A 193 -20.67 46.36 -66.14
CA GLN A 193 -21.86 47.18 -65.89
C GLN A 193 -21.46 48.60 -65.50
N TYR A 194 -20.54 48.77 -64.56
CA TYR A 194 -20.06 50.08 -64.15
C TYR A 194 -19.42 50.88 -65.30
N ALA A 195 -18.64 50.22 -66.15
CA ALA A 195 -18.05 50.85 -67.33
C ALA A 195 -19.12 51.28 -68.35
N ALA A 196 -20.16 50.45 -68.55
CA ALA A 196 -21.29 50.79 -69.42
C ALA A 196 -22.07 52.00 -68.89
N ASP A 197 -22.35 52.03 -67.59
CA ASP A 197 -23.04 53.16 -66.94
C ASP A 197 -22.23 54.46 -67.08
N LEU A 198 -20.91 54.40 -66.86
CA LEU A 198 -20.03 55.56 -67.02
C LEU A 198 -19.97 56.03 -68.48
N ALA A 199 -19.94 55.11 -69.44
CA ALA A 199 -19.96 55.44 -70.87
C ALA A 199 -21.28 56.11 -71.28
N ILE A 200 -22.42 55.61 -70.79
CA ILE A 200 -23.74 56.22 -70.99
C ILE A 200 -23.78 57.63 -70.38
N GLU A 201 -23.28 57.81 -69.16
CA GLU A 201 -23.24 59.11 -68.49
C GLU A 201 -22.36 60.12 -69.25
N GLN A 202 -21.21 59.68 -69.79
CA GLN A 202 -20.35 60.53 -70.62
C GLN A 202 -20.99 60.84 -71.98
N ALA A 203 -21.65 59.87 -72.62
CA ALA A 203 -22.35 60.08 -73.88
C ALA A 203 -23.51 61.06 -73.70
N ALA A 204 -24.30 60.91 -72.63
CA ALA A 204 -25.39 61.83 -72.28
C ALA A 204 -24.88 63.27 -72.07
N ARG A 205 -23.71 63.44 -71.44
CA ARG A 205 -23.07 64.76 -71.28
C ARG A 205 -22.60 65.38 -72.59
N LYS A 206 -22.18 64.55 -73.57
CA LYS A 206 -21.71 65.03 -74.89
C LYS A 206 -22.83 65.16 -75.93
N LEU A 207 -24.03 64.66 -75.64
CA LEU A 207 -25.16 64.69 -76.56
C LEU A 207 -25.71 66.12 -76.67
N VAL A 208 -25.44 66.79 -77.79
CA VAL A 208 -26.04 68.09 -78.12
C VAL A 208 -27.20 67.84 -79.08
N VAL A 209 -28.43 68.02 -78.58
CA VAL A 209 -29.65 67.83 -79.37
C VAL A 209 -29.91 69.09 -80.19
N THR A 210 -29.78 68.99 -81.52
CA THR A 210 -30.14 70.04 -82.47
C THR A 210 -31.44 69.68 -83.18
N ALA A 211 -32.16 70.68 -83.70
CA ALA A 211 -33.45 70.48 -84.38
C ALA A 211 -33.35 69.60 -85.64
N GLU A 212 -32.16 69.50 -86.26
CA GLU A 212 -31.91 68.62 -87.40
C GLU A 212 -31.78 67.15 -86.98
N THR A 213 -31.07 66.87 -85.87
CA THR A 213 -30.94 65.52 -85.29
C THR A 213 -32.31 64.96 -84.89
N ASP A 214 -33.20 65.79 -84.34
CA ASP A 214 -34.53 65.37 -83.91
C ASP A 214 -35.43 64.96 -85.10
N ARG A 215 -35.38 65.71 -86.21
CA ARG A 215 -36.09 65.34 -87.45
C ARG A 215 -35.62 64.01 -88.03
N LEU A 216 -34.30 63.76 -88.03
CA LEU A 216 -33.72 62.49 -88.49
C LEU A 216 -34.14 61.32 -87.59
N LEU A 217 -34.21 61.52 -86.27
CA LEU A 217 -34.69 60.49 -85.33
C LEU A 217 -36.15 60.13 -85.57
N VAL A 218 -37.03 61.12 -85.76
CA VAL A 218 -38.46 60.91 -86.03
C VAL A 218 -38.67 60.16 -87.35
N GLN A 219 -37.93 60.52 -88.41
CA GLN A 219 -38.01 59.83 -89.69
C GLN A 219 -37.51 58.38 -89.60
N GLY A 220 -36.42 58.13 -88.86
CA GLY A 220 -35.91 56.77 -88.62
C GLY A 220 -36.85 55.91 -87.78
N PHE A 221 -37.52 56.48 -86.78
CA PHE A 221 -38.54 55.79 -86.00
C PHE A 221 -39.77 55.43 -86.83
N ALA A 222 -40.25 56.38 -87.64
CA ALA A 222 -41.36 56.14 -88.57
C ALA A 222 -41.02 55.00 -89.53
N ARG A 223 -39.81 54.97 -90.12
CA ARG A 223 -39.38 53.88 -91.01
C ARG A 223 -39.34 52.51 -90.32
N ARG A 224 -38.88 52.43 -89.07
CA ARG A 224 -38.89 51.17 -88.28
C ARG A 224 -40.29 50.67 -87.98
N LEU A 225 -41.24 51.57 -87.70
CA LEU A 225 -42.65 51.22 -87.47
C LEU A 225 -43.35 50.72 -88.74
N THR A 226 -42.93 51.20 -89.91
CA THR A 226 -43.48 50.76 -91.21
C THR A 226 -42.86 49.45 -91.73
N GLY A 227 -41.94 48.82 -90.97
CA GLY A 227 -41.53 47.42 -91.17
C GLY A 227 -40.45 47.14 -92.22
N GLU A 228 -39.73 48.16 -92.70
CA GLU A 228 -38.68 47.96 -93.74
C GLU A 228 -37.39 47.26 -93.25
N ASP A 229 -37.23 46.98 -91.95
CA ASP A 229 -36.01 46.34 -91.40
C ASP A 229 -36.18 44.86 -90.98
N SER A 230 -37.34 44.24 -91.21
CA SER A 230 -37.60 42.85 -90.75
C SER A 230 -36.95 41.73 -91.58
N LYS A 231 -36.00 42.05 -92.48
CA LYS A 231 -35.49 41.10 -93.49
C LYS A 231 -33.96 40.94 -93.60
N GLY A 232 -33.20 41.28 -92.57
CA GLY A 232 -31.72 41.27 -92.65
C GLY A 232 -30.98 40.71 -91.42
N GLY A 233 -31.42 39.57 -90.88
CA GLY A 233 -30.74 38.89 -89.77
C GLY A 233 -30.59 37.40 -90.04
N GLU A 234 -29.69 37.02 -90.95
CA GLU A 234 -29.16 35.65 -91.05
C GLU A 234 -28.00 35.45 -90.07
N ASN A 235 -28.17 34.38 -89.28
CA ASN A 235 -27.22 33.52 -88.55
C ASN A 235 -27.52 33.42 -87.06
#